data_AF-I0BNQ5-F1
#
_entry.id   AF-I0BNQ5-F1
#
_cell.length_a   1.000
_cell.length_b   1.000
_cell.length_c   1.000
_cell.angle_alpha   90.00
_cell.angle_beta   90.00
_cell.angle_gamma   90.00
#
_symmetry.space_group_name_H-M   'P 1'
#
loop_
_entity.id
_entity.type
_entity.pdbx_description
1 polymer ?
#
loop_
_entity_poly.entity_id
_entity_poly.type
_entity_poly.pdbx_seq_one_letter_code
_entity_poly.pdbx_strand_id
1 'polypeptide(L)'
;MRSLTAALLLAAMLAGCSAAEEAGSRLTELKDGVAGAVSGLRESLGASVATLDAVNGQVVQGASKLILLLEELKFDLSYRENGIAFTSGQGLSGLVGVSGNTLVLDVTSSSSDAAAAKTIIRIANVFSPNSAVEEKIGAFVGKDTVQEAQLPGGFLRSDGKTMELHLETPLLQ
;
A
#
# COMPACT_ATOMS: atom_id res chain seq x y z
N MET A 1 51.13 -32.51 -58.05
CA MET A 1 49.78 -32.72 -57.48
C MET A 1 49.81 -32.84 -55.94
N ARG A 2 50.42 -31.89 -55.21
CA ARG A 2 50.47 -31.91 -53.73
C ARG A 2 50.04 -30.60 -53.05
N SER A 3 49.89 -29.48 -53.79
CA SER A 3 49.52 -28.18 -53.20
C SER A 3 48.01 -27.89 -53.19
N LEU A 4 47.21 -28.58 -54.02
CA LEU A 4 45.76 -28.33 -54.10
C LEU A 4 45.01 -28.82 -52.85
N THR A 5 45.46 -29.93 -52.25
CA THR A 5 44.83 -30.54 -51.06
C THR A 5 45.12 -29.77 -49.78
N ALA A 6 46.30 -29.15 -49.67
CA ALA A 6 46.66 -28.32 -48.52
C ALA A 6 45.89 -26.99 -48.51
N ALA A 7 45.67 -26.38 -49.68
CA ALA A 7 44.89 -25.15 -49.81
C ALA A 7 43.39 -25.36 -49.48
N LEU A 8 42.82 -26.51 -49.87
CA LEU A 8 41.42 -26.86 -49.54
C LEU A 8 41.21 -27.13 -48.05
N LEU A 9 42.14 -27.83 -47.40
CA LEU A 9 42.09 -28.06 -45.94
C LEU A 9 42.23 -26.75 -45.15
N LEU A 10 43.12 -25.86 -45.60
CA LEU A 10 43.33 -24.56 -44.94
C LEU A 10 42.12 -23.64 -45.11
N ALA A 11 41.50 -23.62 -46.30
CA ALA A 11 40.27 -22.86 -46.55
C ALA A 11 39.06 -23.39 -45.73
N ALA A 12 38.94 -24.70 -45.56
CA ALA A 12 37.89 -25.30 -44.71
C ALA A 12 38.11 -25.02 -43.21
N MET A 13 39.36 -24.99 -42.73
CA MET A 13 39.68 -24.58 -41.36
C MET A 13 39.46 -23.09 -41.12
N LEU A 14 39.78 -22.23 -42.09
CA LEU A 14 39.55 -20.78 -42.00
C LEU A 14 38.05 -20.43 -41.98
N ALA A 15 37.24 -21.11 -42.80
CA ALA A 15 35.77 -20.95 -42.80
C ALA A 15 35.11 -21.50 -41.51
N GLY A 16 35.67 -22.57 -40.94
CA GLY A 16 35.22 -23.12 -39.65
C GLY A 16 35.57 -22.21 -38.46
N CYS A 17 36.70 -21.50 -38.52
CA CYS A 17 37.12 -20.55 -37.50
C CYS A 17 36.29 -19.26 -37.51
N SER A 18 35.95 -18.73 -38.69
CA SER A 18 35.08 -17.55 -38.81
C SER A 18 33.64 -17.83 -38.36
N ALA A 19 33.11 -19.02 -38.65
CA ALA A 19 31.79 -19.43 -38.16
C ALA A 19 31.76 -19.66 -36.63
N ALA A 20 32.87 -20.14 -36.05
CA ALA A 20 33.01 -20.30 -34.61
C ALA A 20 33.19 -18.95 -33.89
N GLU A 21 33.91 -18.00 -34.47
CA GLU A 21 34.03 -16.63 -33.96
C GLU A 21 32.69 -15.89 -34.02
N GLU A 22 31.93 -16.03 -35.11
CA GLU A 22 30.64 -15.39 -35.26
C GLU A 22 29.56 -16.02 -34.36
N ALA A 23 29.60 -17.34 -34.16
CA ALA A 23 28.80 -18.03 -33.16
C ALA A 23 29.19 -17.61 -31.72
N GLY A 24 30.49 -17.42 -31.45
CA GLY A 24 31.02 -16.94 -30.18
C GLY A 24 30.60 -15.49 -29.87
N SER A 25 30.62 -14.62 -30.87
CA SER A 25 30.14 -13.23 -30.77
C SER A 25 28.65 -13.19 -30.46
N ARG A 26 27.82 -13.95 -31.19
CA ARG A 26 26.38 -14.05 -30.94
C ARG A 26 26.04 -14.65 -29.57
N LEU A 27 26.81 -15.64 -29.12
CA LEU A 27 26.65 -16.23 -27.79
C LEU A 27 27.02 -15.24 -26.68
N THR A 28 28.04 -14.41 -26.91
CA THR A 28 28.46 -13.37 -25.98
C THR A 28 27.41 -12.25 -25.91
N GLU A 29 26.88 -11.81 -27.04
CA GLU A 29 25.77 -10.84 -27.10
C GLU A 29 24.50 -11.37 -26.42
N LEU A 30 24.15 -12.64 -26.63
CA LEU A 30 23.03 -13.30 -25.94
C LEU A 30 23.26 -13.37 -24.43
N LYS A 31 24.47 -13.73 -24.00
CA LYS A 31 24.85 -13.79 -22.59
C LYS A 31 24.76 -12.40 -21.94
N ASP A 32 25.24 -11.37 -22.61
CA ASP A 32 25.24 -10.00 -22.09
C ASP A 32 23.80 -9.42 -22.09
N GLY A 33 22.99 -9.75 -23.09
CA GLY A 33 21.57 -9.40 -23.13
C GLY A 33 20.75 -10.06 -22.02
N VAL A 34 20.99 -11.35 -21.75
CA VAL A 34 20.36 -12.07 -20.63
C VAL A 34 20.84 -11.52 -19.28
N ALA A 35 22.12 -11.22 -19.13
CA ALA A 35 22.65 -10.60 -17.91
C ALA A 35 22.03 -9.21 -17.65
N GLY A 36 21.86 -8.40 -18.71
CA GLY A 36 21.17 -7.11 -18.63
C GLY A 36 19.70 -7.24 -18.25
N ALA A 37 18.98 -8.18 -18.85
CA ALA A 37 17.57 -8.44 -18.51
C ALA A 37 17.39 -8.94 -17.08
N VAL A 38 18.28 -9.80 -16.59
CA VAL A 38 18.28 -10.28 -15.20
C VAL A 38 18.64 -9.16 -14.22
N SER A 39 19.57 -8.26 -14.58
CA SER A 39 19.88 -7.08 -13.77
C SER A 39 18.68 -6.14 -13.67
N GLY A 40 18.01 -5.86 -14.79
CA GLY A 40 16.80 -5.03 -14.81
C GLY A 40 15.65 -5.64 -14.01
N LEU A 41 15.47 -6.96 -14.08
CA LEU A 41 14.51 -7.69 -13.23
C LEU A 41 14.89 -7.61 -11.75
N ARG A 42 16.17 -7.75 -11.41
CA ARG A 42 16.66 -7.64 -10.02
C ARG A 42 16.48 -6.24 -9.46
N GLU A 43 16.73 -5.21 -10.25
CA GLU A 43 16.52 -3.80 -9.87
C GLU A 43 15.02 -3.49 -9.71
N SER A 44 14.18 -3.95 -10.64
CA SER A 44 12.72 -3.80 -10.54
C SER A 44 12.14 -4.55 -9.33
N LEU A 45 12.63 -5.77 -9.05
CA LEU A 45 12.24 -6.52 -7.86
C LEU A 45 12.76 -5.86 -6.58
N GLY A 46 13.98 -5.33 -6.58
CA GLY A 46 14.55 -4.59 -5.47
C GLY A 46 13.76 -3.32 -5.13
N ALA A 47 13.34 -2.58 -6.16
CA ALA A 47 12.45 -1.43 -6.00
C ALA A 47 11.09 -1.85 -5.45
N SER A 48 10.48 -2.91 -6.00
CA SER A 48 9.20 -3.45 -5.50
C SER A 48 9.28 -3.92 -4.04
N VAL A 49 10.38 -4.57 -3.64
CA VAL A 49 10.60 -5.00 -2.25
C VAL A 49 10.80 -3.80 -1.33
N ALA A 50 11.57 -2.80 -1.73
CA ALA A 50 11.75 -1.58 -0.93
C ALA A 50 10.44 -0.79 -0.77
N THR A 51 9.60 -0.74 -1.80
CA THR A 51 8.26 -0.15 -1.70
C THR A 51 7.34 -0.96 -0.80
N LEU A 52 7.43 -2.30 -0.83
CA LEU A 52 6.66 -3.17 0.07
C LEU A 52 7.09 -3.00 1.52
N ASP A 53 8.39 -2.88 1.81
CA ASP A 53 8.91 -2.61 3.16
C ASP A 53 8.51 -1.21 3.66
N ALA A 54 8.51 -0.20 2.79
CA ALA A 54 8.04 1.15 3.12
C ALA A 54 6.53 1.18 3.43
N VAL A 55 5.72 0.50 2.60
CA VAL A 55 4.28 0.31 2.84
C VAL A 55 4.04 -0.42 4.14
N ASN A 56 4.74 -1.53 4.36
CA ASN A 56 4.61 -2.31 5.58
C ASN A 56 5.01 -1.49 6.81
N GLY A 57 6.07 -0.68 6.72
CA GLY A 57 6.49 0.24 7.78
C GLY A 57 5.44 1.31 8.09
N GLN A 58 4.79 1.90 7.08
CA GLN A 58 3.74 2.91 7.27
C GLN A 58 2.45 2.30 7.81
N VAL A 59 2.03 1.14 7.29
CA VAL A 59 0.90 0.36 7.81
C VAL A 59 1.13 0.02 9.28
N VAL A 60 2.30 -0.55 9.61
CA VAL A 60 2.63 -0.97 10.98
C VAL A 60 2.69 0.22 11.92
N GLN A 61 3.32 1.33 11.55
CA GLN A 61 3.39 2.52 12.43
C GLN A 61 2.03 3.20 12.63
N GLY A 62 1.23 3.35 11.57
CA GLY A 62 -0.10 3.92 11.65
C GLY A 62 -1.05 3.04 12.47
N ALA A 63 -1.08 1.74 12.18
CA ALA A 63 -1.86 0.76 12.93
C ALA A 63 -1.43 0.68 14.40
N SER A 64 -0.12 0.70 14.70
CA SER A 64 0.38 0.62 16.08
C SER A 64 -0.08 1.80 16.94
N LYS A 65 -0.03 3.03 16.40
CA LYS A 65 -0.54 4.21 17.13
C LYS A 65 -2.04 4.13 17.36
N LEU A 66 -2.79 3.65 16.37
CA LEU A 66 -4.24 3.49 16.48
C LEU A 66 -4.60 2.42 17.51
N ILE A 67 -3.92 1.27 17.50
CA ILE A 67 -4.09 0.19 18.49
C ILE A 67 -3.84 0.73 19.90
N LEU A 68 -2.74 1.43 20.13
CA LEU A 68 -2.42 2.02 21.45
C LEU A 68 -3.50 3.00 21.91
N LEU A 69 -4.02 3.85 21.01
CA LEU A 69 -5.12 4.75 21.32
C LEU A 69 -6.39 3.97 21.68
N LEU A 70 -6.73 2.93 20.90
CA LEU A 70 -7.93 2.12 21.13
C LEU A 70 -7.85 1.36 22.46
N GLU A 71 -6.67 0.84 22.83
CA GLU A 71 -6.40 0.23 24.13
C GLU A 71 -6.51 1.25 25.28
N GLU A 72 -5.96 2.46 25.12
CA GLU A 72 -6.10 3.56 26.08
C GLU A 72 -7.57 3.91 26.32
N LEU A 73 -8.36 3.92 25.23
CA LEU A 73 -9.79 4.17 25.24
C LEU A 73 -10.63 2.95 25.68
N LYS A 74 -9.99 1.82 25.98
CA LYS A 74 -10.62 0.55 26.41
C LYS A 74 -11.60 -0.01 25.38
N PHE A 75 -11.26 0.07 24.10
CA PHE A 75 -11.98 -0.63 23.05
C PHE A 75 -11.57 -2.11 23.04
N ASP A 76 -12.54 -2.97 22.76
CA ASP A 76 -12.30 -4.36 22.44
C ASP A 76 -11.82 -4.47 20.99
N LEU A 77 -10.74 -5.23 20.77
CA LEU A 77 -10.11 -5.41 19.46
C LEU A 77 -10.35 -6.82 18.92
N SER A 78 -10.67 -6.92 17.63
CA SER A 78 -10.85 -8.19 16.92
C SER A 78 -10.08 -8.17 15.61
N TYR A 79 -9.07 -9.03 15.51
CA TYR A 79 -8.24 -9.19 14.31
C TYR A 79 -8.98 -10.00 13.26
N ARG A 80 -9.02 -9.48 12.03
CA ARG A 80 -9.69 -10.05 10.87
C ARG A 80 -8.71 -10.08 9.69
N GLU A 81 -9.06 -10.83 8.65
CA GLU A 81 -8.24 -10.97 7.43
C GLU A 81 -7.89 -9.61 6.80
N ASN A 82 -8.82 -8.66 6.85
CA ASN A 82 -8.68 -7.36 6.18
C ASN A 82 -8.32 -6.20 7.14
N GLY A 83 -7.99 -6.48 8.41
CA GLY A 83 -7.68 -5.43 9.39
C GLY A 83 -8.07 -5.75 10.83
N ILE A 84 -8.26 -4.69 11.62
CA ILE A 84 -8.59 -4.74 13.04
C ILE A 84 -9.94 -4.04 13.22
N ALA A 85 -10.95 -4.83 13.59
CA ALA A 85 -12.22 -4.28 14.06
C ALA A 85 -12.09 -3.86 15.52
N PHE A 86 -12.78 -2.80 15.90
CA PHE A 86 -12.81 -2.31 17.28
C PHE A 86 -14.24 -1.95 17.69
N THR A 87 -14.55 -2.15 18.97
CA THR A 87 -15.86 -1.80 19.56
C THR A 87 -15.68 -1.25 20.97
N SER A 88 -16.52 -0.32 21.39
CA SER A 88 -16.60 0.15 22.78
C SER A 88 -17.95 -0.14 23.39
N GLY A 89 -17.98 -0.27 24.72
CA GLY A 89 -19.22 -0.36 25.49
C GLY A 89 -20.10 0.91 25.41
N GLN A 90 -19.61 1.99 24.80
CA GLN A 90 -20.34 3.24 24.59
C GLN A 90 -21.00 3.34 23.21
N GLY A 91 -21.04 2.23 22.44
CA GLY A 91 -21.71 2.19 21.15
C GLY A 91 -20.91 2.81 20.00
N LEU A 92 -19.59 2.91 20.15
CA LEU A 92 -18.68 3.18 19.04
C LEU A 92 -18.14 1.85 18.50
N SER A 93 -18.05 1.73 17.18
CA SER A 93 -17.45 0.59 16.51
C SER A 93 -16.72 1.04 15.25
N GLY A 94 -15.87 0.20 14.71
CA GLY A 94 -15.17 0.53 13.48
C GLY A 94 -14.20 -0.55 13.02
N LEU A 95 -13.50 -0.24 11.94
CA LEU A 95 -12.48 -1.08 11.33
C LEU A 95 -11.35 -0.20 10.82
N VAL A 96 -10.11 -0.54 11.19
CA VAL A 96 -8.93 -0.09 10.47
C VAL A 96 -8.43 -1.25 9.63
N GLY A 97 -8.18 -1.03 8.34
CA GLY A 97 -7.85 -2.11 7.44
C GLY A 97 -7.07 -1.66 6.22
N VAL A 98 -6.79 -2.63 5.35
CA VAL A 98 -6.15 -2.39 4.06
C VAL A 98 -7.08 -2.86 2.96
N SER A 99 -7.34 -1.99 1.99
CA SER A 99 -8.08 -2.28 0.77
C SER A 99 -7.19 -1.95 -0.43
N GLY A 100 -6.61 -2.98 -1.06
CA GLY A 100 -5.63 -2.78 -2.13
C GLY A 100 -4.40 -2.00 -1.64
N ASN A 101 -4.18 -0.82 -2.22
CA ASN A 101 -3.08 0.09 -1.85
C ASN A 101 -3.52 1.22 -0.91
N THR A 102 -4.64 1.05 -0.21
CA THR A 102 -5.24 2.09 0.62
C THR A 102 -5.44 1.58 2.03
N LEU A 103 -4.98 2.34 3.02
CA LEU A 103 -5.45 2.20 4.40
C LEU A 103 -6.85 2.77 4.50
N VAL A 104 -7.75 2.03 5.13
CA VAL A 104 -9.14 2.43 5.33
C VAL A 104 -9.42 2.48 6.83
N LEU A 105 -10.14 3.52 7.25
CA LEU A 105 -10.74 3.65 8.57
C LEU A 105 -12.23 3.87 8.42
N ASP A 106 -13.00 2.95 8.98
CA ASP A 106 -14.44 3.09 9.20
C ASP A 106 -14.69 3.27 10.69
N VAL A 107 -15.49 4.26 11.07
CA VAL A 107 -15.96 4.47 12.44
C VAL A 107 -17.45 4.75 12.42
N THR A 108 -18.20 4.02 13.24
CA THR A 108 -19.62 4.25 13.46
C THR A 108 -19.87 4.53 14.93
N SER A 109 -20.77 5.45 15.22
CA SER A 109 -21.28 5.68 16.57
C SER A 109 -22.79 5.58 16.58
N SER A 110 -23.33 4.92 17.62
CA SER A 110 -24.76 4.93 17.93
C SER A 110 -25.23 6.23 18.59
N SER A 111 -24.36 7.24 18.71
CA SER A 111 -24.65 8.58 19.25
C SER A 111 -24.02 9.67 18.39
N SER A 112 -24.67 10.84 18.34
CA SER A 112 -24.18 12.07 17.71
C SER A 112 -23.73 13.12 18.75
N ASP A 113 -23.58 12.71 20.01
CA ASP A 113 -23.21 13.60 21.10
C ASP A 113 -21.74 14.04 21.07
N ALA A 114 -21.40 15.01 21.93
CA ALA A 114 -20.07 15.57 22.02
C ALA A 114 -18.99 14.56 22.46
N ALA A 115 -19.35 13.54 23.26
CA ALA A 115 -18.40 12.53 23.74
C ALA A 115 -18.05 11.53 22.63
N ALA A 116 -19.06 11.07 21.88
CA ALA A 116 -18.87 10.27 20.68
C ALA A 116 -18.02 11.03 19.65
N ALA A 117 -18.39 12.28 19.35
CA ALA A 117 -17.65 13.15 18.43
C ALA A 117 -16.18 13.32 18.83
N LYS A 118 -15.89 13.61 20.10
CA LYS A 118 -14.52 13.74 20.60
C LYS A 118 -13.70 12.46 20.42
N THR A 119 -14.33 11.31 20.60
CA THR A 119 -13.66 10.02 20.43
C THR A 119 -13.36 9.74 18.95
N ILE A 120 -14.31 9.99 18.06
CA ILE A 120 -14.11 9.88 16.61
C ILE A 120 -12.98 10.81 16.15
N ILE A 121 -12.95 12.07 16.62
CA ILE A 121 -11.88 13.02 16.29
C ILE A 121 -10.50 12.49 16.71
N ARG A 122 -10.38 11.89 17.90
CA ARG A 122 -9.11 11.30 18.36
C ARG A 122 -8.65 10.16 17.45
N ILE A 123 -9.56 9.25 17.10
CA ILE A 123 -9.28 8.11 16.21
C ILE A 123 -8.87 8.62 14.83
N ALA A 124 -9.63 9.56 14.26
CA ALA A 124 -9.37 10.14 12.96
C ALA A 124 -8.01 10.85 12.89
N ASN A 125 -7.66 11.66 13.90
CA ASN A 125 -6.39 12.38 13.94
C ASN A 125 -5.16 11.46 14.05
N VAL A 126 -5.30 10.29 14.67
CA VAL A 126 -4.24 9.29 14.70
C VAL A 126 -4.11 8.58 13.35
N PHE A 127 -5.24 8.30 12.70
CA PHE A 127 -5.27 7.65 11.38
C PHE A 127 -4.74 8.56 10.27
N SER A 128 -5.23 9.78 10.19
CA SER A 128 -4.83 10.80 9.23
C SER A 128 -4.92 12.18 9.89
N PRO A 129 -3.78 12.80 10.27
CA PRO A 129 -3.79 14.11 10.90
C PRO A 129 -4.32 15.16 9.93
N ASN A 130 -5.60 15.52 10.10
CA ASN A 130 -6.33 16.39 9.18
C ASN A 130 -7.25 17.33 9.97
N SER A 131 -6.90 18.61 10.00
CA SER A 131 -7.64 19.65 10.72
C SER A 131 -9.07 19.84 10.22
N ALA A 132 -9.38 19.44 8.98
CA ALA A 132 -10.74 19.52 8.44
C ALA A 132 -11.70 18.55 9.14
N VAL A 133 -11.21 17.41 9.65
CA VAL A 133 -12.06 16.40 10.30
C VAL A 133 -12.64 16.93 11.61
N GLU A 134 -11.81 17.60 12.41
CA GLU A 134 -12.23 18.18 13.69
C GLU A 134 -13.30 19.27 13.50
N GLU A 135 -13.10 20.18 12.55
CA GLU A 135 -14.07 21.24 12.23
C GLU A 135 -15.42 20.66 11.80
N LYS A 136 -15.42 19.67 10.89
CA LYS A 136 -16.65 19.08 10.35
C LYS A 136 -17.40 18.24 11.37
N ILE A 137 -16.70 17.44 12.17
CA ILE A 137 -17.34 16.67 13.25
C ILE A 137 -17.96 17.63 14.26
N GLY A 138 -17.24 18.68 14.66
CA GLY A 138 -17.76 19.70 15.58
C GLY A 138 -19.05 20.36 15.10
N ALA A 139 -19.19 20.58 13.78
CA ALA A 139 -20.39 21.18 13.19
C ALA A 139 -21.63 20.25 13.24
N PHE A 140 -21.44 18.94 13.37
CA PHE A 140 -22.52 17.94 13.37
C PHE A 140 -23.06 17.65 14.77
N VAL A 141 -22.30 17.98 15.83
CA VAL A 141 -22.69 17.71 17.22
C VAL A 141 -23.99 18.43 17.57
N GLY A 142 -24.96 17.68 18.09
CA GLY A 142 -26.25 18.21 18.55
C GLY A 142 -27.18 18.68 17.42
N LYS A 143 -26.95 18.22 16.19
CA LYS A 143 -27.82 18.50 15.04
C LYS A 143 -28.73 17.31 14.81
N ASP A 144 -30.04 17.51 14.93
CA ASP A 144 -31.05 16.43 14.80
C ASP A 144 -31.49 16.20 13.34
N THR A 145 -30.63 16.53 12.37
CA THR A 145 -30.93 16.49 10.93
C THR A 145 -29.82 15.76 10.19
N VAL A 146 -30.18 15.13 9.08
CA VAL A 146 -29.21 14.47 8.20
C VAL A 146 -28.16 15.47 7.72
N GLN A 147 -26.89 15.17 7.95
CA GLN A 147 -25.75 15.92 7.49
C GLN A 147 -24.72 15.01 6.84
N GLU A 148 -24.09 15.52 5.79
CA GLU A 148 -23.01 14.84 5.09
C GLU A 148 -21.95 15.88 4.71
N ALA A 149 -20.69 15.54 4.97
CA ALA A 149 -19.55 16.37 4.65
C ALA A 149 -18.48 15.51 3.98
N GLN A 150 -17.98 16.01 2.85
CA GLN A 150 -16.81 15.43 2.21
C GLN A 150 -15.54 15.87 2.95
N LEU A 151 -14.65 14.91 3.18
CA LEU A 151 -13.37 15.07 3.82
C LEU A 151 -12.26 14.72 2.83
N PRO A 152 -11.04 15.27 3.00
CA PRO A 152 -9.89 14.77 2.27
C PRO A 152 -9.70 13.27 2.56
N GLY A 153 -9.89 12.44 1.53
CA GLY A 153 -9.79 10.99 1.64
C GLY A 153 -11.04 10.29 2.17
N GLY A 154 -12.23 10.92 2.22
CA GLY A 154 -13.44 10.18 2.62
C GLY A 154 -14.61 11.07 2.99
N PHE A 155 -15.46 10.62 3.89
CA PHE A 155 -16.68 11.35 4.25
C PHE A 155 -17.03 11.23 5.73
N LEU A 156 -17.84 12.17 6.19
CA LEU A 156 -18.54 12.13 7.48
C LEU A 156 -20.03 12.27 7.22
N ARG A 157 -20.82 11.38 7.83
CA ARG A 157 -22.28 11.40 7.77
C ARG A 157 -22.88 11.32 9.17
N SER A 158 -23.99 12.02 9.38
CA SER A 158 -24.82 11.91 10.59
C SER A 158 -26.28 11.96 10.19
N ASP A 159 -27.12 11.11 10.79
CA ASP A 159 -28.59 11.21 10.67
C ASP A 159 -29.24 11.94 11.85
N GLY A 160 -28.41 12.55 12.70
CA GLY A 160 -28.79 13.20 13.95
C GLY A 160 -28.83 12.27 15.16
N LYS A 161 -28.81 10.95 14.96
CA LYS A 161 -28.72 9.96 16.05
C LYS A 161 -27.39 9.20 16.04
N THR A 162 -26.90 8.93 14.85
CA THR A 162 -25.69 8.16 14.60
C THR A 162 -24.69 9.00 13.82
N MET A 163 -23.42 8.61 13.91
CA MET A 163 -22.37 9.19 13.09
C MET A 163 -21.58 8.09 12.40
N GLU A 164 -21.15 8.37 11.19
CA GLU A 164 -20.33 7.49 10.38
C GLU A 164 -19.19 8.30 9.77
N LEU A 165 -17.97 7.85 9.99
CA LEU A 165 -16.75 8.39 9.41
C LEU A 165 -16.11 7.30 8.56
N HIS A 166 -15.76 7.66 7.34
CA HIS A 166 -14.93 6.85 6.46
C HIS A 166 -13.74 7.69 6.02
N LEU A 167 -12.53 7.14 6.14
CA LEU A 167 -11.29 7.77 5.70
C LEU A 167 -10.39 6.76 5.00
N GLU A 168 -9.69 7.25 3.98
CA GLU A 168 -8.78 6.53 3.13
C GLU A 168 -7.44 7.25 3.08
N THR A 169 -6.35 6.50 3.14
CA THR A 169 -4.99 7.02 2.98
C THR A 169 -4.19 6.10 2.06
N PRO A 170 -3.76 6.57 0.88
CA PRO A 170 -2.93 5.79 -0.02
C PRO A 170 -1.61 5.38 0.64
N LEU A 171 -1.21 4.12 0.46
CA LEU A 171 0.01 3.53 1.02
C LEU A 171 1.25 3.76 0.16
N LEU A 172 1.07 3.95 -1.15
CA LEU A 172 2.12 4.32 -2.09
C LEU A 172 1.71 5.60 -2.80
N GLN A 173 2.63 6.57 -2.84
CA GLN A 173 2.60 7.72 -3.75
C GLN A 173 3.69 7.57 -4.80
#